data_AF-A0A1V5W9Z8-F1
#
_entry.id   AF-A0A1V5W9Z8-F1
#
_cell.length_a   1.000
_cell.length_b   1.000
_cell.length_c   1.000
_cell.angle_alpha   90.00
_cell.angle_beta   90.00
_cell.angle_gamma   90.00
#
_symmetry.space_group_name_H-M   'P 1'
#
loop_
_entity.id
_entity.type
_entity.pdbx_description
1 polymer ?
#
loop_
_entity_poly.entity_id
_entity_poly.type
_entity_poly.pdbx_seq_one_letter_code
_entity_poly.pdbx_strand_id
1 'polypeptide(L)' 'MTKLEKCLDCKHHVDHKFGFIICNYWKQNQQHVTQRDKNGEIYVIGCSLKAAKKKVS' A
#
# COMPACT_ATOMS: atom_id res chain seq x y z
N MET A 1 2.13 -6.54 -5.56
CA MET A 1 0.82 -6.12 -5.02
C MET A 1 0.65 -6.68 -3.61
N THR A 2 -0.05 -5.97 -2.73
CA THR A 2 -0.35 -6.38 -1.35
C THR A 2 -1.86 -6.25 -1.14
N LYS A 3 -2.54 -7.24 -0.56
CA LYS A 3 -3.98 -7.13 -0.25
C LYS A 3 -4.23 -5.91 0.65
N LEU A 4 -5.27 -5.15 0.37
CA LEU A 4 -5.62 -3.96 1.13
C LEU A 4 -5.81 -4.27 2.61
N GLU A 5 -6.48 -5.38 2.95
CA GLU A 5 -6.68 -5.80 4.34
C GLU A 5 -5.36 -5.94 5.11
N LYS A 6 -4.36 -6.57 4.48
CA LYS A 6 -3.01 -6.70 5.06
C LYS A 6 -2.20 -5.41 4.98
N CYS A 7 -2.58 -4.50 4.09
CA CYS A 7 -2.02 -3.16 3.99
C CYS A 7 -2.51 -2.30 5.17
N LEU A 8 -3.81 -2.33 5.50
CA LEU A 8 -4.40 -1.54 6.58
C LEU A 8 -3.81 -1.85 7.96
N ASP A 9 -3.30 -3.07 8.17
CA ASP A 9 -2.58 -3.47 9.39
C ASP A 9 -1.21 -2.76 9.57
N CYS A 10 -0.71 -2.12 8.51
CA CYS A 10 0.55 -1.39 8.57
C CYS A 10 0.37 -0.04 9.29
N LYS A 11 1.05 0.12 10.44
CA LYS A 11 1.16 1.35 11.23
C LYS A 11 1.65 2.61 10.49
N HIS A 12 2.14 2.46 9.26
CA HIS A 12 2.64 3.56 8.44
C HIS A 12 1.58 4.13 7.50
N HIS A 13 0.39 3.54 7.40
CA HIS A 13 -0.70 4.15 6.65
C HIS A 13 -1.39 5.20 7.50
N VAL A 14 -1.49 6.40 6.93
CA VAL A 14 -2.04 7.57 7.60
C VAL A 14 -3.50 7.78 7.20
N ASP A 15 -3.83 7.50 5.94
CA ASP A 15 -5.18 7.65 5.41
C ASP A 15 -5.45 6.67 4.26
N HIS A 16 -6.70 6.26 4.12
CA HIS A 16 -7.20 5.45 3.01
C HIS A 16 -8.54 6.03 2.54
N LYS A 17 -8.56 6.60 1.33
CA LYS A 17 -9.74 7.23 0.74
C LYS A 17 -9.76 7.02 -0.77
N PHE A 18 -10.97 6.90 -1.32
CA PHE A 18 -11.25 6.94 -2.78
C PHE A 18 -10.29 6.12 -3.66
N GLY A 19 -9.92 4.91 -3.24
CA GLY A 19 -9.08 4.02 -4.03
C GLY A 19 -7.59 4.36 -4.01
N PHE A 20 -7.14 5.20 -3.08
CA PHE A 20 -5.73 5.45 -2.79
C PHE A 20 -5.44 5.31 -1.30
N ILE A 21 -4.20 5.01 -0.97
CA ILE A 21 -3.69 4.91 0.39
C ILE A 21 -2.48 5.81 0.55
N ILE A 22 -2.48 6.62 1.61
CA ILE A 22 -1.37 7.49 1.98
C ILE A 22 -0.50 6.74 2.98
N CYS A 23 0.73 6.45 2.57
CA CYS A 23 1.74 5.79 3.37
C CYS A 23 2.84 6.79 3.77
N ASN A 24 3.17 6.83 5.06
CA ASN A 24 4.25 7.65 5.61
C ASN A 24 5.43 6.75 6.06
N TYR A 25 5.71 5.68 5.32
CA TYR A 25 6.80 4.76 5.68
C TYR A 25 8.19 5.45 5.65
N TRP A 26 8.44 6.29 4.64
CA TRP A 26 9.71 7.00 4.46
C TRP A 26 9.74 8.38 5.11
N LYS A 27 8.91 8.64 6.12
CA LYS A 27 8.67 9.99 6.66
C LYS A 27 8.18 11.00 5.61
N GLN A 28 7.65 10.49 4.50
CA GLN A 28 7.10 11.26 3.39
C GLN A 28 5.74 10.70 3.04
N ASN A 29 4.79 11.57 2.72
CA ASN A 29 3.46 11.16 2.28
C ASN A 29 3.55 10.59 0.86
N GLN A 30 3.53 9.27 0.76
CA GLN A 30 3.48 8.55 -0.50
C GLN A 30 2.05 8.11 -0.77
N GLN A 31 1.54 8.50 -1.92
CA GLN A 31 0.25 8.03 -2.40
C GLN A 31 0.44 6.75 -3.20
N HIS A 32 -0.28 5.71 -2.82
CA HIS A 32 -0.34 4.45 -3.55
C HIS A 32 -1.77 4.22 -4.04
N VAL A 33 -1.91 3.83 -5.30
CA VAL A 33 -3.21 3.45 -5.86
C VAL A 33 -3.59 2.04 -5.44
N THR A 34 -4.87 1.86 -5.20
CA THR A 34 -5.48 0.55 -4.98
C THR A 34 -6.19 0.10 -6.25
N GLN A 35 -6.09 -1.19 -6.56
CA GLN A 35 -6.69 -1.82 -7.71
C GLN A 35 -7.56 -2.97 -7.23
N ARG A 36 -8.76 -3.07 -7.80
CA ARG A 36 -9.66 -4.19 -7.53
C ARG A 36 -9.40 -5.31 -8.53
N ASP A 37 -9.25 -6.52 -8.02
CA ASP A 37 -9.08 -7.72 -8.85
C ASP A 37 -10.44 -8.26 -9.31
N LYS A 38 -10.45 -9.22 -10.25
CA LYS A 38 -11.66 -9.82 -10.83
C LYS A 38 -12.53 -10.53 -9.79
N ASN A 39 -11.93 -10.96 -8.68
CA ASN A 39 -12.62 -11.56 -7.54
C ASN A 39 -13.19 -10.54 -6.54
N GLY A 40 -13.12 -9.24 -6.84
CA GLY A 40 -13.64 -8.18 -5.98
C GLY A 40 -12.72 -7.77 -4.83
N GLU A 41 -11.59 -8.45 -4.67
CA GLU A 41 -10.55 -8.15 -3.68
C GLU A 41 -9.77 -6.89 -4.06
N ILE A 42 -9.42 -6.05 -3.07
CA ILE A 42 -8.67 -4.81 -3.31
C ILE A 42 -7.20 -5.04 -2.97
N TYR A 43 -6.32 -4.61 -3.87
CA TYR A 43 -4.87 -4.72 -3.75
C TYR A 43 -4.22 -3.34 -3.86
N VAL A 44 -3.23 -3.07 -3.02
CA VAL A 44 -2.38 -1.87 -3.12
C VAL A 44 -1.22 -2.13 -4.08
N ILE A 45 -1.05 -1.22 -5.04
CA ILE A 45 0.08 -1.21 -5.96
C ILE A 45 1.20 -0.36 -5.38
N GLY A 46 2.44 -0.87 -5.43
CA GLY A 46 3.63 -0.09 -5.06
C GLY A 46 3.92 0.01 -3.57
N CYS A 47 3.38 -0.88 -2.72
CA CYS A 47 3.64 -0.89 -1.28
C CYS A 47 5.15 -0.76 -0.94
N SER A 48 5.49 0.32 -0.23
CA SER A 48 6.88 0.71 0.09
C SER A 48 7.63 -0.30 0.96
N LEU A 49 6.94 -1.08 1.79
CA LEU A 49 7.53 -2.19 2.55
C LEU A 49 8.06 -3.31 1.65
N LYS A 50 7.33 -3.65 0.58
CA LYS A 50 7.79 -4.66 -0.39
C LYS A 50 8.91 -4.11 -1.28
N ALA A 51 8.88 -2.82 -1.61
CA ALA A 51 9.94 -2.17 -2.36
C ALA A 51 11.25 -2.08 -1.56
N ALA A 52 11.18 -1.77 -0.26
CA ALA A 52 12.34 -1.76 0.63
C ALA A 52 13.02 -3.14 0.70
N LYS A 53 12.23 -4.22 0.79
CA LYS A 53 12.77 -5.60 0.75
C LYS A 53 13.46 -5.97 -0.57
N LYS A 54 13.11 -5.31 -1.69
CA LYS A 54 13.74 -5.56 -3.00
C LYS A 54 15.03 -4.77 -3.25
N LYS A 55 15.31 -3.72 -2.48
CA LYS A 55 16.55 -2.92 -2.61
C LYS A 55 17.75 -3.50 -1.86
N VAL A 56 17.55 -4.62 -1.15
CA VAL A 56 18.61 -5.39 -0.50
C VAL A 56 18.60 -6.79 -1.12
N SER A 57 19.03 -6.90 -2.38
CA SER A 57 19.35 -8.17 -3.01
C SER A 57 20.25 -7.97 -4.20
#